data_AF-A0A0F9YMM2-F1
#
_entry.id   AF-A0A0F9YMM2-F1
#
_cell.length_a   1.000
_cell.length_b   1.000
_cell.length_c   1.000
_cell.angle_alpha   90.00
_cell.angle_beta   90.00
_cell.angle_gamma   90.00
#
_symmetry.space_group_name_H-M   'P 1'
#
loop_
_entity.id
_entity.type
_entity.pdbx_description
1 polymer ?
#
loop_
_entity_poly.entity_id
_entity_poly.type
_entity_poly.pdbx_seq_one_letter_code
_entity_poly.pdbx_strand_id
1 'polypeptide(L)'
;NFLVCKILTGHKKNSIVAIPRIDLSPSETTLPFRLKRRLFPIIPAFAMTIHKAQGQSYGRVGIYLPEPLFTHGQLYVALSRVRNKDQLRIEMSANSNNCVDNIVYKELL
;
A
#
# COMPACT_ATOMS: atom_id res chain seq x y z
N ASN A 1 6.23 -7.27 25.72
CA ASN A 1 6.23 -7.55 24.27
C ASN A 1 6.26 -6.26 23.47
N PHE A 2 7.47 -5.80 23.14
CA PHE A 2 7.75 -4.65 22.29
C PHE A 2 8.67 -5.08 21.15
N LEU A 3 8.61 -4.38 20.02
CA LEU A 3 9.61 -4.50 18.96
C LEU A 3 10.67 -3.41 19.16
N VAL A 4 11.94 -3.80 19.09
CA VAL A 4 13.07 -2.86 19.12
C VAL A 4 13.50 -2.62 17.68
N CYS A 5 13.41 -1.38 17.23
CA CYS A 5 13.67 -1.00 15.85
C CYS A 5 14.69 0.13 15.78
N LYS A 6 15.53 0.14 14.73
CA LYS A 6 16.45 1.24 14.42
C LYS A 6 15.88 2.07 13.27
N ILE A 7 15.78 3.38 13.46
CA ILE A 7 15.29 4.29 12.41
C ILE A 7 16.38 4.48 11.35
N LEU A 8 16.05 4.21 10.08
CA LEU A 8 17.00 4.27 8.96
C LEU A 8 17.09 5.65 8.29
N THR A 9 16.05 6.48 8.38
CA THR A 9 15.92 7.74 7.62
C THR A 9 15.29 8.87 8.47
N GLY A 10 15.38 10.12 8.00
CA GLY A 10 14.80 11.30 8.65
C GLY A 10 15.60 11.87 9.83
N HIS A 11 15.03 12.84 10.55
CA HIS A 11 15.72 13.57 11.64
C HIS A 11 16.15 12.69 12.81
N LYS A 12 15.47 11.55 13.05
CA LYS A 12 15.78 10.60 14.12
C LYS A 12 16.59 9.39 13.65
N LYS A 13 17.30 9.48 12.52
CA LYS A 13 18.13 8.39 11.98
C LYS A 13 19.09 7.84 13.05
N ASN A 14 19.31 6.53 13.01
CA ASN A 14 20.11 5.74 13.96
C ASN A 14 19.56 5.62 15.40
N SER A 15 18.50 6.34 15.76
CA SER A 15 17.85 6.12 17.05
C SER A 15 17.21 4.74 17.13
N ILE A 16 17.25 4.16 18.33
CA ILE A 16 16.56 2.92 18.68
C ILE A 16 15.23 3.32 19.32
N VAL A 17 14.14 2.73 18.83
CA VAL A 17 12.79 2.95 19.35
C VAL A 17 12.14 1.63 19.71
N ALA A 18 11.36 1.64 20.78
CA ALA A 18 10.51 0.53 21.18
C ALA A 18 9.08 0.77 20.68
N ILE A 19 8.54 -0.16 19.89
CA ILE A 19 7.18 -0.10 19.38
C ILE A 19 6.31 -1.08 20.19
N PRO A 20 5.34 -0.60 20.99
CA PRO A 20 4.44 -1.46 21.75
C PRO A 20 3.32 -2.00 20.85
N ARG A 21 2.63 -3.05 21.35
CA ARG A 21 1.34 -3.46 20.77
C ARG A 21 0.26 -2.48 21.20
N ILE A 22 -0.63 -2.14 20.28
CA ILE A 22 -1.81 -1.32 20.52
C ILE A 22 -3.08 -2.15 20.36
N ASP A 23 -4.11 -1.80 21.12
CA ASP A 23 -5.44 -2.37 20.99
C ASP A 23 -6.30 -1.48 20.10
N LEU A 24 -6.78 -2.04 19.00
CA LEU A 24 -7.72 -1.40 18.08
C LEU A 24 -9.08 -2.04 18.29
N SER A 25 -10.08 -1.22 18.62
CA SER A 25 -11.49 -1.61 18.66
C SER A 25 -12.31 -0.62 17.87
N PRO A 26 -13.32 -1.05 17.10
CA PRO A 26 -14.24 -0.13 16.44
C PRO A 26 -15.00 0.70 17.47
N SER A 27 -15.31 1.95 17.13
CA SER A 27 -16.06 2.86 18.02
C SER A 27 -17.54 2.49 18.10
N GLU A 28 -18.12 2.03 16.99
CA GLU A 28 -19.51 1.55 16.91
C GLU A 28 -19.56 0.16 16.28
N THR A 29 -20.30 -0.76 16.91
CA THR A 29 -20.52 -2.11 16.39
C THR A 29 -21.92 -2.59 16.75
N THR A 30 -22.61 -3.22 15.81
CA THR A 30 -23.85 -3.97 16.05
C THR A 30 -23.61 -5.32 16.73
N LEU A 31 -22.35 -5.70 16.93
CA LEU A 31 -21.96 -6.94 17.57
C LEU A 31 -22.29 -6.91 19.07
N PRO A 32 -22.74 -8.03 19.67
CA PRO A 32 -23.04 -8.10 21.10
C PRO A 32 -21.78 -8.12 21.99
N PHE A 33 -20.60 -7.97 21.41
CA PHE A 33 -19.32 -7.93 22.11
C PHE A 33 -18.36 -6.93 21.45
N ARG A 34 -17.44 -6.41 22.26
CA ARG A 34 -16.40 -5.49 21.76
C ARG A 34 -15.25 -6.27 21.13
N LEU A 35 -15.17 -6.27 19.82
CA LEU A 35 -14.03 -6.83 19.09
C LEU A 35 -12.78 -5.95 19.32
N LYS A 36 -11.75 -6.54 19.93
CA LYS A 36 -10.44 -5.91 20.12
C LYS A 36 -9.39 -6.68 19.32
N ARG A 37 -8.63 -5.96 18.50
CA ARG A 37 -7.47 -6.49 17.78
C ARG A 37 -6.21 -5.89 18.38
N ARG A 38 -5.33 -6.73 18.94
CA ARG A 38 -4.02 -6.32 19.47
C ARG A 38 -2.95 -6.50 18.42
N LEU A 39 -2.34 -5.43 17.92
CA LEU A 39 -1.31 -5.48 16.87
C LEU A 39 -0.14 -4.53 17.15
N PHE A 40 1.00 -4.82 16.54
CA PHE A 40 2.02 -3.80 16.37
C PHE A 40 1.57 -2.82 15.28
N PRO A 41 1.71 -1.50 15.47
CA PRO A 41 1.35 -0.49 14.49
C PRO A 41 2.40 -0.38 13.37
N ILE A 42 2.75 -1.50 12.74
CA ILE A 42 3.69 -1.59 11.62
C ILE A 42 3.17 -2.56 10.56
N ILE A 43 3.50 -2.30 9.30
CA ILE A 43 3.17 -3.15 8.16
C ILE A 43 4.39 -3.16 7.24
N PRO A 44 4.83 -4.32 6.70
CA PRO A 44 5.83 -4.35 5.64
C PRO A 44 5.38 -3.51 4.45
N ALA A 45 6.28 -2.66 3.93
CA ALA A 45 5.94 -1.67 2.90
C ALA A 45 6.81 -1.79 1.63
N PHE A 46 7.46 -2.95 1.43
CA PHE A 46 8.22 -3.20 0.19
C PHE A 46 7.29 -3.28 -1.03
N ALA A 47 6.21 -4.05 -0.89
CA ALA A 47 5.08 -4.02 -1.80
C ALA A 47 3.90 -3.34 -1.08
N MET A 48 3.18 -2.48 -1.79
CA MET A 48 2.02 -1.78 -1.26
C MET A 48 0.96 -1.64 -2.35
N THR A 49 -0.28 -1.45 -1.93
CA THR A 49 -1.37 -1.23 -2.87
C THR A 49 -1.23 0.15 -3.53
N ILE A 50 -1.73 0.28 -4.76
CA ILE A 50 -1.71 1.55 -5.52
C ILE A 50 -2.36 2.68 -4.72
N HIS A 51 -3.48 2.39 -4.05
CA HIS A 51 -4.17 3.34 -3.18
C HIS A 51 -3.28 3.84 -2.02
N LYS A 52 -2.44 2.98 -1.42
CA LYS A 52 -1.52 3.39 -0.35
C LYS A 52 -0.33 4.20 -0.88
N ALA A 53 0.06 3.99 -2.13
CA ALA A 53 1.12 4.74 -2.80
C ALA A 53 0.66 6.14 -3.28
N GLN A 54 -0.64 6.43 -3.28
CA GLN A 54 -1.17 7.71 -3.73
C GLN A 54 -0.56 8.88 -2.93
N GLY A 55 -0.12 9.92 -3.65
CA GLY A 55 0.57 11.08 -3.07
C GLY A 55 2.07 10.90 -2.82
N GLN A 56 2.62 9.69 -2.98
CA GLN A 56 4.05 9.43 -2.82
C GLN A 56 4.81 9.44 -4.14
N SER A 57 6.12 9.70 -4.08
CA SER A 57 7.05 9.59 -5.23
C SER A 57 8.17 8.62 -4.87
N TYR A 58 8.47 7.69 -5.78
CA TYR A 58 9.51 6.68 -5.59
C TYR A 58 10.56 6.75 -6.70
N GLY A 59 11.80 6.37 -6.36
CA GLY A 59 12.91 6.35 -7.32
C GLY A 59 12.93 5.14 -8.25
N ARG A 60 12.26 4.04 -7.90
CA ARG A 60 12.08 2.85 -8.76
C ARG A 60 10.84 2.10 -8.30
N VAL A 61 9.99 1.67 -9.23
CA VAL A 61 8.74 0.96 -8.93
C VAL A 61 8.55 -0.20 -9.89
N GLY A 62 8.16 -1.35 -9.34
CA GLY A 62 7.53 -2.43 -10.09
C GLY A 62 6.01 -2.38 -9.86
N ILE A 63 5.23 -2.35 -10.93
CA ILE A 63 3.77 -2.47 -10.88
C ILE A 63 3.41 -3.90 -11.29
N TYR A 64 2.71 -4.62 -10.41
CA TYR A 64 2.24 -5.98 -10.68
C TYR A 64 0.72 -5.97 -10.91
N LEU A 65 0.30 -6.37 -12.11
CA LEU A 65 -1.09 -6.36 -12.58
C LEU A 65 -1.53 -7.77 -12.99
N PRO A 66 -1.86 -8.66 -12.03
CA PRO A 66 -2.34 -10.01 -12.34
C PRO A 66 -3.76 -10.01 -12.91
N GLU A 67 -4.56 -9.00 -12.60
CA GLU A 67 -5.96 -8.84 -12.99
C GLU A 67 -6.22 -7.41 -13.54
N PRO A 68 -7.30 -7.21 -14.31
CA PRO A 68 -7.74 -5.88 -14.73
C PRO A 68 -7.95 -4.91 -13.57
N LEU A 69 -7.74 -3.63 -13.80
CA LEU A 69 -7.90 -2.60 -12.78
C LEU A 69 -9.38 -2.28 -12.59
N PHE A 70 -9.77 -2.05 -11.33
CA PHE A 70 -11.17 -1.96 -10.93
C PHE A 70 -11.63 -0.53 -10.61
N THR A 71 -10.74 0.46 -10.58
CA THR A 71 -11.14 1.87 -10.39
C THR A 71 -10.58 2.81 -11.46
N HIS A 72 -11.38 3.83 -11.77
CA HIS A 72 -10.97 4.90 -12.65
C HIS A 72 -9.70 5.58 -12.11
N GLY A 73 -8.70 5.75 -12.98
CA GLY A 73 -7.46 6.45 -12.64
C GLY A 73 -6.48 5.63 -11.80
N GLN A 74 -6.76 4.38 -11.45
CA GLN A 74 -5.84 3.56 -10.66
C GLN A 74 -4.50 3.33 -11.38
N LEU A 75 -4.55 3.03 -12.68
CA LEU A 75 -3.34 2.89 -13.48
C LEU A 75 -2.54 4.19 -13.51
N TYR A 76 -3.25 5.31 -13.71
CA TYR A 76 -2.64 6.63 -13.72
C TYR A 76 -1.96 6.96 -12.38
N VAL A 77 -2.61 6.65 -11.26
CA VAL A 77 -2.01 6.81 -9.93
C VAL A 77 -0.74 5.97 -9.83
N ALA A 78 -0.76 4.71 -10.27
CA ALA A 78 0.41 3.85 -10.22
C ALA A 78 1.58 4.35 -11.09
N LEU A 79 1.30 4.73 -12.34
CA LEU A 79 2.31 5.23 -13.29
C LEU A 79 2.91 6.56 -12.84
N SER A 80 2.10 7.45 -12.27
CA SER A 80 2.55 8.76 -11.79
C SER A 80 3.39 8.70 -10.51
N ARG A 81 3.64 7.52 -9.93
CA ARG A 81 4.50 7.38 -8.74
C ARG A 81 6.00 7.49 -9.06
N VAL A 82 6.39 7.43 -10.33
CA VAL A 82 7.78 7.48 -10.79
C VAL A 82 7.97 8.68 -11.72
N ARG A 83 9.16 9.28 -11.69
CA ARG A 83 9.50 10.44 -12.54
C ARG A 83 10.02 10.06 -13.92
N ASN A 84 10.78 8.97 -14.00
CA ASN A 84 11.43 8.52 -15.23
C ASN A 84 10.90 7.15 -15.66
N LYS A 85 10.62 6.97 -16.96
CA LYS A 85 10.14 5.70 -17.52
C LYS A 85 11.10 4.53 -17.25
N ASP A 86 12.41 4.76 -17.30
CA ASP A 86 13.42 3.71 -17.10
C ASP A 86 13.43 3.13 -15.67
N GLN A 87 12.83 3.85 -14.72
CA GLN A 87 12.70 3.45 -13.33
C GLN A 87 11.39 2.68 -13.05
N LEU A 88 10.57 2.46 -14.09
CA LEU A 88 9.30 1.77 -14.01
C LEU A 88 9.38 0.42 -14.72
N ARG A 89 8.91 -0.64 -14.05
CA ARG A 89 8.61 -1.93 -14.69
C ARG A 89 7.17 -2.31 -14.41
N ILE A 90 6.50 -2.86 -15.42
CA ILE A 90 5.13 -3.34 -15.32
C ILE A 90 5.16 -4.82 -15.66
N GLU A 91 4.66 -5.64 -14.73
CA GLU A 91 4.49 -7.07 -14.89
C GLU A 91 2.99 -7.36 -14.98
N MET A 92 2.57 -8.05 -16.04
CA MET A 92 1.17 -8.38 -16.31
C MET A 92 1.01 -9.91 -16.38
N SER A 93 -0.21 -10.40 -16.25
CA SER A 93 -0.50 -11.83 -16.44
C SER A 93 -0.04 -12.31 -17.83
N ALA A 94 0.59 -13.49 -17.90
CA ALA A 94 1.19 -14.04 -19.12
C ALA A 94 0.18 -14.22 -20.29
N ASN A 95 -1.11 -14.29 -19.99
CA ASN A 95 -2.18 -14.42 -20.98
C ASN A 95 -2.71 -13.07 -21.51
N SER A 96 -2.18 -11.95 -21.02
CA SER A 96 -2.58 -10.61 -21.46
C SER A 96 -1.76 -10.19 -22.69
N ASN A 97 -2.41 -9.67 -23.72
CA ASN A 97 -1.76 -9.12 -24.92
C ASN A 97 -1.13 -7.74 -24.64
N ASN A 98 -0.35 -7.62 -23.55
CA ASN A 98 0.18 -6.34 -23.04
C ASN A 98 -0.86 -5.22 -22.87
N CYS A 99 -2.14 -5.59 -22.72
CA CYS A 99 -3.25 -4.70 -22.54
C CYS A 99 -3.95 -5.04 -21.23
N VAL A 100 -4.35 -4.00 -20.50
CA VAL A 100 -5.09 -4.13 -19.25
C VAL A 100 -6.39 -3.35 -19.41
N ASP A 101 -7.51 -4.04 -19.22
CA ASP A 101 -8.81 -3.38 -19.21
C ASP A 101 -8.92 -2.48 -17.98
N ASN A 102 -9.33 -1.24 -18.22
CA ASN A 102 -9.67 -0.31 -17.16
C ASN A 102 -11.17 -0.41 -16.87
N ILE A 103 -11.53 -1.28 -15.92
CA ILE A 103 -12.91 -1.51 -15.53
C ILE A 103 -13.30 -0.44 -14.52
N VAL A 104 -14.30 0.37 -14.86
CA VAL A 104 -14.79 1.46 -13.99
C VAL A 104 -16.16 1.10 -13.44
N TYR A 105 -16.23 0.80 -12.15
CA TYR A 105 -17.51 0.67 -11.44
C TYR A 105 -18.03 2.06 -11.08
N LYS A 106 -19.19 2.43 -11.65
CA LYS A 106 -19.82 3.74 -11.40
C LYS A 106 -20.19 3.97 -9.92
N GLU A 107 -20.40 2.89 -9.17
CA GLU A 107 -20.74 2.92 -7.73
C GLU A 107 -19.56 3.37 -6.84
N LEU A 108 -18.34 3.38 -7.39
CA LEU A 108 -17.11 3.76 -6.68
C LEU A 108 -16.57 5.14 -7.11
N LEU A 109 -17.32 5.87 -7.95
CA LEU A 109 -17.00 7.22 -8.41
C LEU A 109 -17.56 8.29 -7.47
#